data_AF-A0A357EYD7-F1
#
_entry.id   AF-A0A357EYD7-F1
#
_cell.length_a   1.000
_cell.length_b   1.000
_cell.length_c   1.000
_cell.angle_alpha   90.00
_cell.angle_beta   90.00
_cell.angle_gamma   90.00
#
_symmetry.space_group_name_H-M   'P 1'
#
loop_
_entity.id
_entity.type
_entity.pdbx_description
1 polymer ?
#
loop_
_entity_poly.entity_id
_entity_poly.type
_entity_poly.pdbx_seq_one_letter_code
_entity_poly.pdbx_strand_id
1 'polypeptide(L)'
;NAEIKLDFTLQVSSLREEVTVTASGAEQSISESFQTVNSVGVTRIMEKASTSIGDVLESETGVAKRSFGPGSSRPVIRGFDGDRVLVLEDGIRSGSAGSQSGDHGEPIDPLSA
;
A
#
# COMPACT_ATOMS: atom_id res chain seq x y z
N ASN A 1 25.91 -12.46 50.99
CA ASN A 1 25.01 -12.12 49.87
C ASN A 1 25.85 -11.66 48.70
N ALA A 2 25.97 -12.50 47.67
CA ALA A 2 26.73 -12.18 46.46
C ALA A 2 25.78 -11.53 45.44
N GLU A 3 26.20 -10.38 44.90
CA GLU A 3 25.49 -9.66 43.84
C GLU A 3 25.74 -10.38 42.51
N ILE A 4 24.68 -10.88 41.86
CA ILE A 4 24.76 -11.51 40.53
C ILE A 4 24.48 -10.41 39.51
N LYS A 5 25.47 -10.07 38.68
CA LYS A 5 25.31 -9.20 37.52
C LYS A 5 25.15 -10.05 36.26
N LEU A 6 24.15 -9.72 35.45
CA LEU A 6 23.89 -10.32 34.15
C LEU A 6 23.82 -9.22 33.11
N ASP A 7 24.64 -9.33 32.07
CA ASP A 7 24.68 -8.37 30.97
C ASP A 7 23.67 -8.79 29.89
N PHE A 8 22.66 -7.95 29.64
CA PHE A 8 21.70 -8.16 28.58
C PHE A 8 22.02 -7.22 27.41
N THR A 9 22.04 -7.76 26.20
CA THR A 9 22.09 -6.97 24.97
C THR A 9 20.69 -6.91 24.37
N LEU A 10 20.07 -5.74 24.39
CA LEU A 10 18.78 -5.51 23.74
C LEU A 10 19.01 -5.34 22.24
N GLN A 11 18.28 -6.11 21.44
CA GLN A 11 18.23 -5.92 19.98
C GLN A 11 16.85 -5.37 19.61
N VAL A 12 16.84 -4.37 18.72
CA VAL A 12 15.60 -3.84 18.17
C VAL A 12 15.01 -4.90 17.25
N SER A 13 13.87 -5.48 17.63
CA SER A 13 13.08 -6.33 16.72
C SER A 13 12.32 -5.44 15.74
N SER A 14 12.23 -5.85 14.48
CA SER A 14 11.30 -5.23 13.53
C SER A 14 9.88 -5.32 14.08
N LEU A 15 9.21 -4.17 14.27
CA LEU A 15 7.79 -4.12 14.58
C LEU A 15 7.04 -4.64 13.34
N ARG A 16 6.41 -5.81 13.45
CA ARG A 16 5.45 -6.26 12.45
C ARG A 16 4.13 -5.62 12.78
N GLU A 17 3.79 -4.58 12.05
CA GLU A 17 2.45 -3.99 12.12
C GLU A 17 1.45 -5.05 11.64
N GLU A 18 0.41 -5.30 12.44
CA GLU A 18 -0.69 -6.16 12.04
C GLU A 18 -1.49 -5.41 10.98
N VAL A 19 -1.29 -5.77 9.72
CA VAL A 19 -1.97 -5.15 8.59
C VAL A 19 -3.21 -5.98 8.27
N THR A 20 -4.36 -5.37 8.49
CA THR A 20 -5.66 -5.95 8.13
C THR A 20 -5.89 -5.83 6.62
N VAL A 21 -6.11 -6.96 5.95
CA VAL A 21 -6.40 -7.00 4.51
C VAL A 21 -7.90 -6.93 4.29
N THR A 22 -8.40 -5.78 3.84
CA THR A 22 -9.84 -5.55 3.62
C THR A 22 -10.32 -5.93 2.22
N ALA A 23 -9.40 -6.03 1.25
CA ALA A 23 -9.71 -6.30 -0.16
C ALA A 23 -10.37 -7.66 -0.44
N SER A 24 -10.38 -8.58 0.53
CA SER A 24 -10.98 -9.91 0.40
C SER A 24 -12.49 -9.97 0.70
N GLY A 25 -13.07 -8.86 1.18
CA GLY A 25 -14.46 -8.81 1.64
C GLY A 25 -14.66 -9.27 3.09
N ALA A 26 -13.61 -9.78 3.74
CA ALA A 26 -13.53 -10.02 5.18
C ALA A 26 -12.17 -9.56 5.69
N GLU A 27 -12.10 -9.06 6.92
CA GLU A 27 -10.83 -8.69 7.56
C GLU A 27 -10.03 -9.96 7.86
N GLN A 28 -8.76 -9.98 7.44
CA GLN A 28 -7.83 -11.07 7.71
C GLN A 28 -6.39 -10.55 7.79
N SER A 29 -5.54 -11.27 8.51
CA SER A 29 -4.10 -10.96 8.55
C SER A 29 -3.41 -11.34 7.24
N ILE A 30 -2.28 -10.67 6.92
CA ILE A 30 -1.44 -11.02 5.75
C ILE A 30 -1.10 -12.53 5.73
N SER A 31 -0.81 -13.12 6.88
CA SER A 31 -0.44 -14.55 7.00
C SER A 31 -1.58 -15.53 6.73
N GLU A 32 -2.82 -15.08 6.85
CA GLU A 32 -4.02 -15.89 6.65
C GLU A 32 -4.52 -15.79 5.20
N SER A 33 -3.97 -14.86 4.42
CA SER A 33 -4.32 -14.70 3.02
C SER A 33 -3.68 -15.76 2.13
N PHE A 34 -4.53 -16.46 1.38
CA PHE A 34 -4.10 -17.36 0.30
C PHE A 34 -3.62 -16.60 -0.95
N GLN A 35 -3.95 -15.31 -1.07
CA GLN A 35 -3.54 -14.47 -2.19
C GLN A 35 -2.23 -13.75 -1.88
N THR A 36 -1.51 -13.30 -2.92
CA THR A 36 -0.36 -12.42 -2.73
C THR A 36 -0.83 -11.07 -2.21
N VAL A 37 -0.32 -10.67 -1.05
CA VAL A 37 -0.57 -9.36 -0.44
C VAL A 37 0.75 -8.63 -0.31
N ASN A 38 0.75 -7.33 -0.64
CA ASN A 38 1.83 -6.43 -0.35
C ASN A 38 1.29 -5.29 0.52
N SER A 39 2.02 -4.90 1.55
CA SER A 39 1.66 -3.81 2.45
C SER A 39 2.73 -2.74 2.43
N VAL A 40 2.30 -1.50 2.25
CA VAL A 40 3.17 -0.32 2.20
C VAL A 40 2.83 0.55 3.40
N GLY A 41 3.74 0.61 4.38
CA GLY A 41 3.54 1.42 5.58
C GLY A 41 3.83 2.90 5.36
N VAL A 42 3.34 3.74 6.28
CA VAL A 42 3.46 5.22 6.24
C VAL A 42 4.87 5.71 5.99
N THR A 43 5.90 5.12 6.61
CA THR A 43 7.29 5.54 6.40
C THR A 43 7.68 5.47 4.93
N ARG A 44 7.28 4.41 4.23
CA ARG A 44 7.57 4.23 2.80
C ARG A 44 6.79 5.18 1.92
N ILE A 45 5.54 5.47 2.28
CA ILE A 45 4.71 6.46 1.61
C ILE A 45 5.34 7.85 1.73
N MET A 46 5.81 8.21 2.92
CA MET A 46 6.48 9.50 3.20
C MET A 46 7.82 9.65 2.46
N GLU A 47 8.60 8.58 2.29
CA GLU A 47 9.82 8.62 1.50
C GLU A 47 9.57 8.98 0.02
N LYS A 48 8.42 8.57 -0.51
CA LYS A 48 8.00 8.88 -1.88
C LYS A 48 7.33 10.25 -1.99
N ALA A 49 6.53 10.64 -0.99
CA ALA A 49 5.81 11.91 -0.88
C ALA A 49 5.19 12.38 -2.22
N SER A 50 4.50 11.49 -2.94
CA SER A 50 3.88 11.81 -4.23
C SER A 50 2.40 12.14 -4.08
N THR A 51 1.90 12.93 -5.03
CA THR A 51 0.50 13.36 -5.10
C THR A 51 -0.42 12.33 -5.77
N SER A 52 0.07 11.15 -6.14
CA SER A 52 -0.76 10.10 -6.74
C SER A 52 -0.34 8.70 -6.30
N ILE A 53 -1.33 7.83 -6.10
CA ILE A 53 -1.11 6.46 -5.60
C ILE A 53 -0.28 5.61 -6.58
N GLY A 54 -0.39 5.85 -7.89
CA GLY A 54 0.42 5.16 -8.88
C GLY A 54 1.93 5.45 -8.73
N ASP A 55 2.30 6.65 -8.32
CA ASP A 55 3.71 7.03 -8.11
C ASP A 55 4.27 6.45 -6.80
N VAL A 56 3.43 6.37 -5.77
CA VAL A 56 3.82 5.76 -4.49
C VAL A 56 4.04 4.25 -4.67
N LEU A 57 3.13 3.57 -5.38
CA LEU A 57 3.15 2.12 -5.54
C LEU A 57 4.05 1.60 -6.68
N GLU A 58 4.62 2.47 -7.53
CA GLU A 58 5.41 2.04 -8.70
C GLU A 58 6.64 1.18 -8.36
N SER A 59 7.09 1.25 -7.10
CA SER A 59 8.26 0.51 -6.61
C SER A 59 7.91 -0.83 -5.98
N GLU A 60 6.62 -1.16 -5.95
CA GLU A 60 6.12 -2.42 -5.40
C GLU A 60 6.21 -3.56 -6.41
N THR A 61 6.49 -4.76 -5.91
CA THR A 61 6.70 -5.92 -6.79
C THR A 61 5.42 -6.27 -7.54
N GLY A 62 5.51 -6.39 -8.87
CA GLY A 62 4.36 -6.70 -9.73
C GLY A 62 3.43 -5.51 -9.98
N VAL A 63 3.84 -4.31 -9.55
CA VAL A 63 3.16 -3.05 -9.81
C VAL A 63 4.02 -2.21 -10.77
N ALA A 64 3.42 -1.74 -11.84
CA ALA A 64 3.95 -0.67 -12.67
C ALA A 64 3.03 0.56 -12.54
N LYS A 65 3.34 1.65 -13.24
CA LYS A 65 2.43 2.79 -13.34
C LYS A 65 2.13 3.17 -14.77
N ARG A 66 0.95 3.74 -14.98
CA ARG A 66 0.63 4.54 -16.17
C ARG A 66 0.43 5.98 -15.71
N SER A 67 1.05 6.94 -16.41
CA SER A 67 1.00 8.36 -16.05
C SER A 67 0.66 9.22 -17.25
N PHE A 68 -0.10 10.29 -17.00
CA PHE A 68 -0.44 11.35 -17.94
C PHE A 68 0.12 12.71 -17.49
N GLY A 69 1.07 12.71 -16.55
CA GLY A 69 1.68 13.90 -15.97
C GLY A 69 1.69 13.85 -14.43
N PRO A 70 2.25 14.89 -13.79
CA PRO A 70 2.26 15.00 -12.33
C PRO A 70 0.84 14.91 -11.75
N GLY A 71 0.65 14.10 -10.71
CA GLY A 71 -0.65 13.93 -10.05
C GLY A 71 -1.69 13.09 -10.80
N SER A 72 -1.46 12.76 -12.09
CA SER A 72 -2.31 11.85 -12.85
C SER A 72 -1.55 10.57 -13.17
N SER A 73 -1.43 9.69 -12.18
CA SER A 73 -0.87 8.35 -12.36
C SER A 73 -1.69 7.27 -11.65
N ARG A 74 -1.66 6.06 -12.21
CA ARG A 74 -2.43 4.91 -11.74
C ARG A 74 -1.55 3.67 -11.66
N PRO A 75 -1.79 2.79 -10.67
CA PRO A 75 -1.09 1.53 -10.60
C PRO A 75 -1.57 0.59 -11.72
N VAL A 76 -0.60 -0.12 -12.30
CA VAL A 76 -0.80 -1.22 -13.25
C VAL A 76 -0.41 -2.50 -12.52
N ILE A 77 -1.37 -3.29 -12.10
CA ILE A 77 -1.14 -4.51 -11.33
C ILE A 77 -1.18 -5.70 -12.28
N ARG A 78 -0.04 -6.41 -12.43
CA ARG A 78 0.07 -7.59 -13.32
C ARG A 78 -0.42 -7.32 -14.77
N GLY A 79 -0.20 -6.11 -15.29
CA GLY A 79 -0.61 -5.69 -16.63
C GLY A 79 -2.06 -5.17 -16.74
N PHE A 80 -2.79 -5.11 -15.64
CA PHE A 80 -4.15 -4.57 -15.57
C PHE A 80 -4.16 -3.17 -14.98
N ASP A 81 -5.00 -2.31 -15.54
CA ASP A 81 -5.31 -0.95 -15.09
C ASP A 81 -6.79 -0.66 -15.36
N GLY A 82 -7.25 0.57 -15.06
CA GLY A 82 -8.64 0.93 -15.33
C GLY A 82 -9.61 0.26 -14.36
N ASP A 83 -10.80 -0.06 -14.85
CA ASP A 83 -11.84 -0.81 -14.12
C ASP A 83 -11.41 -2.21 -13.66
N ARG A 84 -10.29 -2.71 -14.20
CA ARG A 84 -9.74 -4.02 -13.88
C ARG A 84 -8.90 -4.00 -12.59
N VAL A 85 -8.59 -2.81 -12.06
CA VAL A 85 -7.91 -2.61 -10.77
C VAL A 85 -8.87 -1.91 -9.82
N LEU A 86 -9.30 -2.64 -8.79
CA LEU A 86 -10.14 -2.12 -7.73
C LEU A 86 -9.32 -1.29 -6.74
N VAL A 87 -9.71 -0.03 -6.52
CA VAL A 87 -9.18 0.82 -5.47
C VAL A 87 -10.25 0.98 -4.39
N LEU A 88 -9.86 0.72 -3.14
CA LEU A 88 -10.70 0.88 -1.96
C LEU A 88 -10.02 1.85 -1.01
N GLU A 89 -10.79 2.74 -0.40
CA GLU A 89 -10.41 3.56 0.74
C GLU A 89 -11.28 3.12 1.91
N ASP A 90 -10.68 2.68 3.02
CA ASP A 90 -11.38 2.10 4.18
C ASP A 90 -12.40 1.01 3.81
N GLY A 91 -12.08 0.20 2.80
CA GLY A 91 -12.95 -0.87 2.29
C GLY A 91 -14.09 -0.41 1.38
N ILE A 92 -14.24 0.90 1.16
CA ILE A 92 -15.24 1.49 0.26
C ILE A 92 -14.61 1.73 -1.11
N ARG A 93 -15.32 1.33 -2.17
CA ARG A 93 -14.85 1.54 -3.54
C ARG A 93 -14.67 3.03 -3.81
N SER A 94 -13.47 3.40 -4.21
CA SER A 94 -13.19 4.72 -4.76
C SER A 94 -13.89 4.82 -6.13
N GLY A 95 -14.85 5.75 -6.24
CA GLY A 95 -15.86 5.79 -7.29
C GLY A 95 -15.59 6.83 -8.37
N SER A 96 -14.36 6.95 -8.87
CA SER A 96 -14.05 7.97 -9.89
C SER A 96 -14.34 7.51 -11.32
N ALA A 97 -14.87 8.43 -12.13
CA ALA A 97 -14.97 8.28 -13.59
C ALA A 97 -13.58 8.13 -14.27
N GLY A 98 -12.50 8.46 -13.57
CA GLY A 98 -11.12 8.21 -14.00
C GLY A 98 -10.80 6.72 -14.16
N SER A 99 -11.63 5.81 -13.66
CA SER A 99 -11.46 4.39 -13.94
C SER A 99 -11.65 4.05 -15.42
N GLN A 100 -12.57 4.75 -16.10
CA GLN A 100 -12.93 4.57 -17.51
C GLN A 100 -12.09 5.43 -18.47
N SER A 101 -11.67 6.62 -18.04
CA SER A 101 -10.82 7.51 -18.85
C SER A 101 -9.37 7.42 -18.39
N GLY A 102 -8.48 6.96 -19.27
CA GLY A 102 -7.09 6.68 -18.91
C GLY A 102 -6.30 7.91 -18.42
N ASP A 103 -6.71 9.11 -18.81
CA ASP A 103 -6.03 10.38 -18.55
C ASP A 103 -6.23 10.93 -17.12
N HIS A 104 -7.05 10.28 -16.30
CA HIS A 104 -7.32 10.69 -14.93
C HIS A 104 -6.94 9.61 -13.92
N GLY A 105 -6.19 10.01 -12.89
CA GLY A 105 -5.93 9.18 -11.71
C GLY A 105 -7.15 9.04 -10.79
N GLU A 106 -7.10 8.07 -9.89
CA GLU A 106 -8.05 8.02 -8.77
C GLU A 106 -7.76 9.19 -7.82
N PRO A 107 -8.76 9.96 -7.36
CA PRO A 107 -8.57 11.12 -6.49
C PRO A 107 -8.31 10.71 -5.03
N ILE A 108 -7.38 9.78 -4.83
CA ILE A 108 -6.92 9.32 -3.52
C ILE A 108 -5.68 10.14 -3.17
N ASP A 109 -5.67 10.74 -1.98
CA ASP A 109 -4.46 11.32 -1.41
C ASP A 109 -3.61 10.22 -0.76
N PRO A 110 -2.41 9.89 -1.29
CA PRO A 110 -1.58 8.87 -0.67
C PRO A 110 -1.08 9.28 0.72
N LEU A 111 -1.01 10.58 1.03
CA LEU A 111 -0.49 11.07 2.31
C LEU A 111 -1.53 11.02 3.44
N SER A 112 -2.79 10.72 3.14
CA SER A 112 -3.84 10.50 4.14
C SER A 112 -3.95 9.06 4.63
N ALA A 113 -3.12 8.15 4.10
CA ALA A 113 -3.07 6.73 4.46
C ALA A 113 -2.32 6.46 5.78
#